data_AF-A0A2G9NDI3-F1
#
_entry.id   AF-A0A2G9NDI3-F1
#
_cell.length_a   1.000
_cell.length_b   1.000
_cell.length_c   1.000
_cell.angle_alpha   90.00
_cell.angle_beta   90.00
_cell.angle_gamma   90.00
#
_symmetry.space_group_name_H-M   'P 1'
#
loop_
_entity.id
_entity.type
_entity.pdbx_description
1 polymer ?
#
loop_
_entity_poly.entity_id
_entity_poly.type
_entity_poly.pdbx_seq_one_letter_code
_entity_poly.pdbx_strand_id
1 'polypeptide(L)'
;MEYDIIIITGEKYFDHPLCGVAIIKRILEKNGYKVGIIETPKTSGDVKNLGTPKLFFGITSGSIDSMLRNYTALKKPREENKKLKYTKEVQDRAVIVYSNWLKEHYKNTKIVLGGVEASLRRFAHYDYWDDKIRKPILQDTRADILVYGYGEKQILEIAKRIKNNEELKGIEGTSIRSRELPEGFLQLPSYEEVI
;
A
#
# COMPACT_ATOMS: atom_id res chain seq x y z
N MET A 1 18.13 -11.51 -10.31
CA MET A 1 18.47 -10.16 -9.82
C MET A 1 17.81 -10.00 -8.46
N GLU A 2 18.51 -9.54 -7.43
CA GLU A 2 17.98 -9.47 -6.07
C GLU A 2 17.61 -8.01 -5.74
N TYR A 3 16.38 -7.77 -5.31
CA TYR A 3 15.85 -6.44 -5.01
C TYR A 3 15.89 -6.17 -3.51
N ASP A 4 16.22 -4.94 -3.12
CA ASP A 4 16.10 -4.52 -1.73
C ASP A 4 14.62 -4.29 -1.38
N ILE A 5 13.88 -3.71 -2.31
CA ILE A 5 12.48 -3.33 -2.15
C ILE A 5 11.71 -3.74 -3.41
N ILE A 6 10.53 -4.31 -3.24
CA ILE A 6 9.61 -4.58 -4.36
C ILE A 6 8.33 -3.81 -4.12
N ILE A 7 7.95 -2.94 -5.04
CA ILE A 7 6.69 -2.18 -4.98
C ILE A 7 5.65 -2.87 -5.86
N ILE A 8 4.51 -3.18 -5.27
CA ILE A 8 3.32 -3.68 -5.94
C ILE A 8 2.35 -2.52 -6.14
N THR A 9 1.95 -2.29 -7.38
CA THR A 9 1.04 -1.19 -7.75
C THR A 9 -0.18 -1.71 -8.49
N GLY A 10 -1.36 -1.20 -8.13
CA GLY A 10 -2.62 -1.44 -8.83
C GLY A 10 -2.77 -0.69 -10.16
N GLU A 11 -1.75 0.06 -10.56
CA GLU A 11 -1.69 0.85 -11.79
C GLU A 11 -0.47 0.48 -12.63
N LYS A 12 -0.58 0.61 -13.95
CA LYS A 12 0.56 0.44 -14.85
C LYS A 12 1.68 1.41 -14.48
N TYR A 13 2.89 0.88 -14.36
CA TYR A 13 4.07 1.67 -14.06
C TYR A 13 4.53 2.40 -15.32
N PHE A 14 4.80 3.68 -15.17
CA PHE A 14 5.46 4.50 -16.17
C PHE A 14 6.34 5.51 -15.42
N ASP A 15 7.55 5.70 -15.92
CA ASP A 15 8.55 6.55 -15.27
C ASP A 15 8.29 8.02 -15.62
N HIS A 16 7.35 8.64 -14.90
CA HIS A 16 6.91 10.01 -15.13
C HIS A 16 6.64 10.73 -13.79
N PRO A 17 6.85 12.06 -13.69
CA PRO A 17 6.61 12.83 -12.47
C PRO A 17 5.19 12.78 -11.90
N LEU A 18 4.21 12.31 -12.68
CA LEU A 18 2.82 12.15 -12.23
C LEU A 18 2.55 10.75 -11.64
N CYS A 19 3.51 9.84 -11.72
CA CYS A 19 3.43 8.52 -11.13
C CYS A 19 4.13 8.54 -9.76
N GLY A 20 3.35 8.49 -8.68
CA GLY A 20 3.90 8.45 -7.32
C GLY A 20 4.87 7.28 -7.10
N VAL A 21 4.59 6.12 -7.70
CA VAL A 21 5.49 4.96 -7.67
C VAL A 21 6.83 5.26 -8.35
N ALA A 22 6.85 6.01 -9.45
CA ALA A 22 8.08 6.42 -10.11
C ALA A 22 8.91 7.36 -9.22
N ILE A 23 8.28 8.32 -8.54
CA ILE A 23 8.97 9.21 -7.59
C ILE A 23 9.59 8.40 -6.45
N ILE A 24 8.81 7.51 -5.82
CA ILE A 24 9.28 6.66 -4.73
C ILE A 24 10.40 5.72 -5.18
N LYS A 25 10.29 5.13 -6.37
CA LYS A 25 11.35 4.31 -6.94
C LYS A 25 12.63 5.13 -7.14
N ARG A 26 12.54 6.29 -7.80
CA ARG A 26 13.68 7.17 -8.11
C ARG A 26 14.38 7.66 -6.85
N ILE A 27 13.64 8.01 -5.79
CA ILE A 27 14.25 8.46 -4.54
C ILE A 27 14.97 7.33 -3.81
N LEU A 28 14.42 6.12 -3.80
CA LEU A 28 15.06 4.93 -3.24
C LEU A 28 16.32 4.56 -4.03
N GLU A 29 16.26 4.52 -5.36
CA GLU A 29 17.42 4.24 -6.23
C GLU A 29 18.52 5.28 -6.06
N LYS A 30 18.16 6.57 -5.95
CA LYS A 30 19.11 7.65 -5.66
C LYS A 30 19.84 7.46 -4.33
N ASN A 31 19.23 6.75 -3.38
CA ASN A 31 19.82 6.41 -2.08
C ASN A 31 20.45 5.00 -2.04
N GLY A 32 20.69 4.39 -3.21
CA GLY A 32 21.46 3.16 -3.35
C GLY A 32 20.67 1.86 -3.19
N TYR A 33 19.33 1.93 -3.12
CA TYR A 33 18.47 0.74 -3.06
C TYR A 33 18.12 0.22 -4.46
N LYS A 34 18.07 -1.11 -4.62
CA LYS A 34 17.55 -1.77 -5.82
C LYS A 34 16.05 -2.00 -5.69
N VAL A 35 15.27 -1.38 -6.59
CA VAL A 35 13.80 -1.39 -6.51
C VAL A 35 13.18 -2.14 -7.69
N GLY A 36 12.40 -3.16 -7.40
CA GLY A 36 11.58 -3.90 -8.37
C GLY A 36 10.14 -3.40 -8.36
N ILE A 37 9.45 -3.47 -9.50
CA ILE A 37 8.03 -3.08 -9.61
C ILE A 37 7.22 -4.26 -10.15
N ILE A 38 6.13 -4.61 -9.45
CA ILE A 38 5.09 -5.53 -9.92
C ILE A 38 3.84 -4.69 -10.18
N GLU A 39 3.45 -4.57 -11.44
CA GLU A 39 2.29 -3.77 -11.84
C GLU A 39 1.06 -4.63 -12.11
N THR A 40 -0.10 -4.16 -11.64
CA THR A 40 -1.42 -4.71 -11.96
C THR A 40 -1.55 -6.23 -11.78
N PRO A 41 -1.07 -6.84 -10.68
CA PRO A 41 -1.17 -8.29 -10.52
C PRO A 41 -2.63 -8.73 -10.50
N LYS A 42 -2.90 -9.84 -11.20
CA LYS A 42 -4.22 -10.41 -11.42
C LYS A 42 -4.47 -11.65 -10.57
N THR A 43 -3.41 -12.36 -10.20
CA THR A 43 -3.47 -13.58 -9.38
C THR A 43 -2.45 -13.52 -8.25
N SER A 44 -2.63 -14.36 -7.22
CA SER A 44 -1.62 -14.54 -6.17
C SER A 44 -0.28 -15.04 -6.73
N GLY A 45 -0.29 -15.72 -7.87
CA GLY A 45 0.91 -16.12 -8.61
C GLY A 45 1.82 -14.93 -8.95
N ASP A 46 1.23 -13.80 -9.36
CA ASP A 46 1.94 -12.68 -9.95
C ASP A 46 2.83 -11.93 -8.96
N VAL A 47 2.48 -11.93 -7.66
CA VAL A 47 3.28 -11.24 -6.65
C VAL A 47 4.63 -11.92 -6.40
N LYS A 48 4.83 -13.13 -6.95
CA LYS A 48 6.07 -13.90 -6.83
C LYS A 48 7.09 -13.61 -7.94
N ASN A 49 6.70 -12.87 -8.97
CA ASN A 49 7.48 -12.71 -10.21
C ASN A 49 8.89 -12.16 -9.98
N LEU A 50 9.11 -11.38 -8.92
CA LEU A 50 10.40 -10.77 -8.60
C LEU A 50 11.10 -11.41 -7.38
N GLY A 51 10.53 -12.48 -6.80
CA GLY A 51 11.08 -13.15 -5.62
C GLY A 51 10.89 -12.34 -4.32
N THR A 52 11.78 -12.60 -3.35
CA THR A 52 11.73 -11.99 -2.02
C THR A 52 12.61 -10.73 -1.96
N PRO A 53 12.11 -9.58 -1.47
CA PRO A 53 12.92 -8.40 -1.26
C PRO A 53 13.77 -8.55 0.02
N LYS A 54 14.94 -7.90 0.07
CA LYS A 54 15.79 -7.90 1.28
C LYS A 54 15.20 -7.14 2.45
N LEU A 55 14.45 -6.07 2.17
CA LEU A 55 13.92 -5.17 3.19
C LEU A 55 12.40 -5.33 3.33
N PHE A 56 11.63 -4.96 2.30
CA PHE A 56 10.18 -4.98 2.38
C PHE A 56 9.49 -4.98 1.02
N PHE A 57 8.21 -5.36 1.04
CA PHE A 57 7.28 -5.08 -0.04
C PHE A 57 6.53 -3.77 0.21
N GLY A 58 6.52 -2.87 -0.76
CA GLY A 58 5.66 -1.68 -0.78
C GLY A 58 4.36 -1.96 -1.53
N ILE A 59 3.22 -1.47 -1.06
CA ILE A 59 1.92 -1.68 -1.73
C ILE A 59 1.17 -0.36 -1.90
N THR A 60 0.63 -0.14 -3.11
CA THR A 60 -0.30 0.95 -3.41
C THR A 60 -1.34 0.52 -4.46
N SER A 61 -2.53 1.12 -4.42
CA SER A 61 -3.52 0.98 -5.51
C SER A 61 -3.14 1.77 -6.77
N GLY A 62 -2.14 2.65 -6.68
CA GLY A 62 -1.73 3.56 -7.75
C GLY A 62 -2.07 5.02 -7.40
N SER A 63 -2.35 5.82 -8.43
CA SER A 63 -2.72 7.24 -8.31
C SER A 63 -4.07 7.48 -7.63
N ILE A 64 -4.99 6.52 -7.69
CA ILE A 64 -6.34 6.59 -7.11
C ILE A 64 -6.73 5.32 -6.36
N ASP A 65 -7.83 5.37 -5.62
CA ASP A 65 -8.46 4.21 -4.99
C ASP A 65 -8.90 3.16 -6.03
N SER A 66 -8.69 1.87 -5.72
CA SER A 66 -8.91 0.80 -6.69
C SER A 66 -10.38 0.61 -7.04
N MET A 67 -11.30 0.88 -6.10
CA MET A 67 -12.73 0.83 -6.36
C MET A 67 -13.15 2.00 -7.26
N LEU A 68 -12.65 3.21 -7.02
CA LEU A 68 -12.90 4.36 -7.91
C LEU A 68 -12.30 4.18 -9.31
N ARG A 69 -11.23 3.37 -9.44
CA ARG A 69 -10.63 3.01 -10.72
C ARG A 69 -11.53 2.09 -11.55
N ASN A 70 -12.20 1.15 -10.88
CA ASN A 70 -13.07 0.16 -11.52
C ASN A 70 -14.51 0.66 -11.71
N TYR A 71 -15.02 1.49 -10.79
CA TYR A 71 -16.42 1.88 -10.74
C TYR A 71 -16.64 3.41 -10.75
N THR A 72 -17.82 3.80 -11.18
CA THR A 72 -18.37 5.15 -11.03
C THR A 72 -18.90 5.37 -9.62
N ALA A 73 -19.17 6.62 -9.24
CA ALA A 73 -19.80 6.94 -7.95
C ALA A 73 -21.17 6.25 -7.76
N LEU A 74 -21.85 5.89 -8.85
CA LEU A 74 -23.11 5.13 -8.83
C LEU A 74 -22.91 3.61 -8.78
N LYS A 75 -21.71 3.14 -8.41
CA LYS A 75 -21.32 1.72 -8.34
C LYS A 75 -21.43 0.95 -9.66
N LYS A 76 -21.52 1.65 -10.80
CA LYS A 76 -21.50 1.02 -12.13
C LYS A 76 -20.05 0.79 -12.59
N PRO A 77 -19.72 -0.37 -13.17
CA PRO A 77 -18.42 -0.60 -13.81
C PRO A 77 -18.11 0.51 -14.82
N ARG A 78 -16.87 0.99 -14.83
CA ARG A 78 -16.42 1.96 -15.83
C ARG A 78 -16.19 1.24 -17.15
N GLU A 79 -16.68 1.84 -18.23
CA GLU A 79 -16.47 1.29 -19.57
C GLU A 79 -14.99 1.14 -19.89
N GLU A 80 -14.65 0.01 -20.50
CA GLU A 80 -13.32 -0.22 -21.02
C GLU A 80 -13.10 0.65 -22.26
N ASN A 81 -12.01 1.41 -22.23
CA ASN A 81 -11.57 2.11 -23.43
C ASN A 81 -10.92 1.12 -24.38
N LYS A 82 -11.64 0.75 -25.46
CA LYS A 82 -11.18 -0.18 -26.50
C LYS A 82 -9.86 0.21 -27.18
N LYS A 83 -9.41 1.47 -27.03
CA LYS A 83 -8.12 1.95 -27.55
C LYS A 83 -6.94 1.67 -26.61
N LEU A 84 -7.17 1.29 -25.36
CA LEU A 84 -6.10 0.95 -24.42
C LEU A 84 -5.53 -0.44 -24.76
N LYS A 85 -4.20 -0.53 -24.81
CA LYS A 85 -3.47 -1.80 -25.02
C LYS A 85 -3.32 -2.64 -23.74
N TYR A 86 -3.93 -2.20 -22.63
CA TYR A 86 -3.87 -2.88 -21.34
C TYR A 86 -5.20 -2.79 -20.61
N THR A 87 -5.48 -3.78 -19.77
CA THR A 87 -6.70 -3.79 -18.94
C THR A 87 -6.63 -2.71 -17.87
N LYS A 88 -7.65 -1.85 -17.83
CA LYS A 88 -7.75 -0.80 -16.81
C LYS A 88 -8.16 -1.37 -15.45
N GLU A 89 -8.86 -2.51 -15.44
CA GLU A 89 -9.31 -3.13 -14.21
C GLU A 89 -8.14 -3.46 -13.27
N VAL A 90 -8.31 -3.12 -12.00
CA VAL A 90 -7.43 -3.49 -10.89
C VAL A 90 -8.20 -4.44 -9.96
N GLN A 91 -7.54 -5.13 -9.04
CA GLN A 91 -8.27 -5.84 -7.99
C GLN A 91 -9.07 -4.84 -7.15
N ASP A 92 -10.32 -5.19 -6.85
CA ASP A 92 -11.12 -4.45 -5.88
C ASP A 92 -10.45 -4.54 -4.51
N ARG A 93 -10.33 -3.39 -3.83
CA ARG A 93 -9.56 -3.24 -2.59
C ARG A 93 -8.12 -3.74 -2.74
N ALA A 94 -7.44 -3.27 -3.80
CA ALA A 94 -6.15 -3.76 -4.26
C ALA A 94 -5.12 -3.89 -3.13
N VAL A 95 -5.06 -2.90 -2.23
CA VAL A 95 -4.10 -2.90 -1.12
C VAL A 95 -4.32 -4.09 -0.19
N ILE A 96 -5.58 -4.44 0.10
CA ILE A 96 -5.95 -5.59 0.93
C ILE A 96 -5.63 -6.89 0.21
N VAL A 97 -6.05 -7.01 -1.05
CA VAL A 97 -5.84 -8.21 -1.87
C VAL A 97 -4.35 -8.53 -2.00
N TYR A 98 -3.53 -7.54 -2.38
CA TYR A 98 -2.09 -7.72 -2.57
C TYR A 98 -1.37 -8.04 -1.26
N SER A 99 -1.79 -7.41 -0.15
CA SER A 99 -1.23 -7.73 1.17
C SER A 99 -1.50 -9.19 1.56
N ASN A 100 -2.72 -9.68 1.31
CA ASN A 100 -3.08 -11.06 1.63
C ASN A 100 -2.33 -12.07 0.75
N TRP A 101 -2.18 -11.82 -0.55
CA TRP A 101 -1.36 -12.64 -1.44
C TRP A 101 0.10 -12.68 -1.00
N LEU A 102 0.66 -11.55 -0.56
CA LEU A 102 2.01 -11.53 0.00
C LEU A 102 2.09 -12.32 1.31
N LYS A 103 1.12 -12.22 2.21
CA LYS A 103 1.13 -13.01 3.45
C LYS A 103 0.96 -14.52 3.21
N GLU A 104 0.32 -14.93 2.12
CA GLU A 104 0.24 -16.32 1.69
C GLU A 104 1.62 -16.88 1.29
N HIS A 105 2.40 -16.09 0.54
CA HIS A 105 3.66 -16.55 -0.06
C HIS A 105 4.92 -16.14 0.72
N TYR A 106 4.87 -15.07 1.51
CA TYR A 106 6.02 -14.39 2.12
C TYR A 106 5.79 -14.03 3.60
N LYS A 107 5.52 -15.03 4.43
CA LYS A 107 5.11 -14.87 5.85
C LYS A 107 5.99 -13.95 6.69
N ASN A 108 7.31 -13.96 6.46
CA ASN A 108 8.29 -13.24 7.28
C ASN A 108 8.73 -11.89 6.69
N THR A 109 8.12 -11.45 5.59
CA THR A 109 8.49 -10.17 4.96
C THR A 109 7.69 -9.01 5.52
N LYS A 110 8.37 -7.86 5.60
CA LYS A 110 7.76 -6.59 5.98
C LYS A 110 6.91 -6.06 4.84
N ILE A 111 5.74 -5.53 5.19
CA ILE A 111 4.81 -4.90 4.24
C ILE A 111 4.60 -3.44 4.65
N VAL A 112 4.85 -2.54 3.71
CA VAL A 112 4.71 -1.09 3.83
C VAL A 112 3.57 -0.64 2.90
N LEU A 113 2.52 -0.04 3.46
CA LEU A 113 1.40 0.49 2.68
C LEU A 113 1.61 1.97 2.36
N GLY A 114 1.13 2.40 1.19
CA GLY A 114 1.09 3.80 0.82
C GLY A 114 0.01 4.09 -0.20
N GLY A 115 -0.05 5.36 -0.63
CA GLY A 115 -1.02 5.84 -1.60
C GLY A 115 -2.37 6.22 -1.00
N VAL A 116 -3.26 6.71 -1.87
CA VAL A 116 -4.56 7.29 -1.48
C VAL A 116 -5.44 6.26 -0.78
N GLU A 117 -5.53 5.05 -1.33
CA GLU A 117 -6.38 3.99 -0.77
C GLU A 117 -5.99 3.62 0.67
N ALA A 118 -4.69 3.49 0.95
CA ALA A 118 -4.23 3.21 2.30
C ALA A 118 -4.46 4.44 3.22
N SER A 119 -4.05 5.62 2.77
CA SER A 119 -4.08 6.85 3.58
C SER A 119 -5.47 7.22 4.10
N LEU A 120 -6.50 7.05 3.25
CA LEU A 120 -7.89 7.38 3.60
C LEU A 120 -8.51 6.35 4.55
N ARG A 121 -7.98 5.12 4.59
CA ARG A 121 -8.48 4.00 5.40
C ARG A 121 -7.65 3.74 6.66
N ARG A 122 -6.87 4.74 7.13
CA ARG A 122 -6.00 4.63 8.31
C ARG A 122 -6.75 4.54 9.64
N PHE A 123 -8.02 4.93 9.67
CA PHE A 123 -8.91 4.85 10.82
C PHE A 123 -10.12 3.98 10.51
N ALA A 124 -10.96 3.74 11.53
CA ALA A 124 -12.32 3.29 11.26
C ALA A 124 -13.00 4.30 10.32
N HIS A 125 -13.64 3.81 9.27
CA HIS A 125 -14.18 4.67 8.21
C HIS A 125 -15.46 4.08 7.66
N TYR A 126 -16.37 4.97 7.24
CA TYR A 126 -17.50 4.57 6.43
C TYR A 126 -17.01 4.18 5.03
N ASP A 127 -17.29 2.94 4.66
CA ASP A 127 -17.01 2.40 3.35
C ASP A 127 -18.28 2.45 2.50
N TYR A 128 -18.30 3.39 1.56
CA TYR A 128 -19.43 3.59 0.65
C TYR A 128 -19.76 2.35 -0.19
N TRP A 129 -18.76 1.52 -0.51
CA TRP A 129 -18.95 0.36 -1.38
C TRP A 129 -19.78 -0.73 -0.69
N ASP A 130 -19.41 -1.08 0.54
CA ASP A 130 -20.08 -2.07 1.38
C ASP A 130 -21.22 -1.50 2.22
N ASP A 131 -21.40 -0.18 2.23
CA ASP A 131 -22.38 0.54 3.06
C ASP A 131 -22.28 0.20 4.56
N LYS A 132 -21.05 0.25 5.10
CA LYS A 132 -20.78 -0.06 6.51
C LYS A 132 -19.53 0.62 7.02
N ILE A 133 -19.39 0.68 8.34
CA ILE A 133 -18.14 1.08 8.98
C ILE A 133 -17.14 -0.09 8.93
N ARG A 134 -15.95 0.16 8.39
CA ARG A 134 -14.84 -0.79 8.33
C ARG A 134 -13.76 -0.43 9.32
N LYS A 135 -13.03 -1.45 9.78
CA LYS A 135 -11.83 -1.31 10.62
C LYS A 135 -10.71 -0.59 9.85
N PRO A 136 -9.71 -0.01 10.55
CA PRO A 136 -8.50 0.50 9.92
C PRO A 136 -7.83 -0.54 9.01
N ILE A 137 -7.35 -0.13 7.85
CA ILE A 137 -6.81 -1.03 6.81
C ILE A 137 -5.61 -1.87 7.29
N LEU A 138 -4.88 -1.41 8.30
CA LEU A 138 -3.80 -2.17 8.93
C LEU A 138 -4.30 -3.46 9.61
N GLN A 139 -5.55 -3.48 10.08
CA GLN A 139 -6.17 -4.69 10.63
C GLN A 139 -6.47 -5.71 9.54
N ASP A 140 -7.01 -5.26 8.41
CA ASP A 140 -7.37 -6.13 7.28
C ASP A 140 -6.13 -6.68 6.55
N THR A 141 -5.10 -5.85 6.36
CA THR A 141 -3.89 -6.20 5.60
C THR A 141 -2.84 -6.94 6.42
N ARG A 142 -2.85 -6.75 7.74
CA ARG A 142 -1.77 -7.18 8.64
C ARG A 142 -0.39 -6.66 8.21
N ALA A 143 -0.34 -5.50 7.56
CA ALA A 143 0.90 -4.82 7.23
C ALA A 143 1.64 -4.32 8.48
N ASP A 144 2.92 -4.01 8.33
CA ASP A 144 3.80 -3.58 9.42
C ASP A 144 3.68 -2.07 9.66
N ILE A 145 3.51 -1.29 8.59
CA ILE A 145 3.41 0.17 8.65
C ILE A 145 2.64 0.71 7.44
N LEU A 146 1.95 1.83 7.63
CA LEU A 146 1.26 2.59 6.60
C LEU A 146 1.80 4.01 6.57
N VAL A 147 2.14 4.49 5.38
CA VAL A 147 2.56 5.87 5.12
C VAL A 147 1.38 6.65 4.57
N TYR A 148 1.07 7.82 5.14
CA TYR A 148 0.02 8.71 4.66
C TYR A 148 0.57 10.10 4.33
N GLY A 149 0.00 10.73 3.29
CA GLY A 149 0.50 12.00 2.77
C GLY A 149 1.74 11.81 1.87
N TYR A 150 2.65 12.78 1.92
CA TYR A 150 3.93 12.72 1.20
C TYR A 150 4.85 11.69 1.86
N GLY A 151 5.21 10.65 1.13
CA GLY A 151 5.90 9.46 1.68
C GLY A 151 7.40 9.39 1.39
N GLU A 152 7.97 10.38 0.71
CA GLU A 152 9.35 10.37 0.21
C GLU A 152 10.38 10.30 1.34
N LYS A 153 10.15 11.01 2.45
CA LYS A 153 11.04 10.98 3.61
C LYS A 153 10.84 9.70 4.41
N GLN A 154 9.59 9.30 4.57
CA GLN A 154 9.17 8.15 5.37
C GLN A 154 9.67 6.85 4.76
N ILE A 155 9.60 6.69 3.44
CA ILE A 155 10.04 5.44 2.79
C ILE A 155 11.56 5.23 2.93
N LEU A 156 12.35 6.32 2.91
CA LEU A 156 13.79 6.27 3.14
C LEU A 156 14.10 5.90 4.59
N GLU A 157 13.41 6.54 5.55
CA GLU A 157 13.57 6.22 6.96
C GLU A 157 13.17 4.77 7.26
N ILE A 158 12.04 4.30 6.71
CA ILE A 158 11.60 2.90 6.83
C ILE A 158 12.66 1.95 6.26
N ALA A 159 13.17 2.22 5.07
CA ALA A 159 14.21 1.38 4.45
C ALA A 159 15.49 1.34 5.29
N LYS A 160 15.91 2.48 5.84
CA LYS A 160 17.07 2.58 6.74
C LYS A 160 16.85 1.79 8.03
N ARG A 161 15.72 1.99 8.71
CA ARG A 161 15.42 1.31 9.97
C ARG A 161 15.30 -0.20 9.81
N ILE A 162 14.63 -0.67 8.76
CA ILE A 162 14.54 -2.12 8.47
C ILE A 162 15.94 -2.70 8.20
N LYS A 163 16.78 -2.01 7.42
CA LYS A 163 18.15 -2.44 7.13
C LYS A 163 19.01 -2.55 8.40
N ASN A 164 18.79 -1.68 9.37
CA ASN A 164 19.49 -1.65 10.65
C ASN A 164 18.82 -2.47 11.75
N ASN A 165 17.70 -3.14 11.46
CA ASN A 165 16.89 -3.86 12.45
C ASN A 165 16.38 -2.97 13.61
N GLU A 166 16.02 -1.73 13.29
CA GLU A 166 15.45 -0.73 14.21
C GLU A 166 13.91 -0.71 14.17
N GLU A 167 13.28 -0.22 15.24
CA GLU A 167 11.83 -0.12 15.34
C GLU A 167 11.23 0.94 14.40
N LEU A 168 10.06 0.65 13.83
CA LEU A 168 9.33 1.57 12.95
C LEU A 168 8.44 2.58 13.69
N LYS A 169 8.38 2.51 15.03
CA LYS A 169 7.58 3.42 15.85
C LYS A 169 8.14 4.85 15.78
N GLY A 170 7.24 5.83 15.75
CA GLY A 170 7.61 7.25 15.81
C GLY A 170 8.08 7.87 14.50
N ILE A 171 7.89 7.20 13.36
CA ILE A 171 8.13 7.82 12.05
C ILE A 171 6.94 8.74 11.73
N GLU A 172 7.17 10.05 11.63
CA GLU A 172 6.12 11.03 11.33
C GLU A 172 5.45 10.76 9.99
N GLY A 173 4.13 10.97 9.90
CA GLY A 173 3.36 10.64 8.69
C GLY A 173 3.11 9.15 8.50
N THR A 174 3.20 8.34 9.56
CA THR A 174 2.93 6.90 9.50
C THR A 174 1.95 6.42 10.56
N SER A 175 1.38 5.25 10.32
CA SER A 175 0.51 4.52 11.24
C SER A 175 1.02 3.08 11.37
N ILE A 176 1.01 2.57 12.60
CA ILE A 176 1.40 1.20 12.93
C ILE A 176 0.34 0.56 13.82
N ARG A 177 0.33 -0.78 13.88
CA ARG A 177 -0.44 -1.50 14.90
C ARG A 177 0.34 -1.52 16.20
N SER A 178 -0.28 -1.04 17.27
CA SER A 178 0.24 -1.13 18.63
C SER A 178 -0.79 -1.80 19.52
N ARG A 179 -0.32 -2.58 20.51
CA ARG A 179 -1.17 -3.10 21.59
C ARG A 179 -1.31 -2.11 22.74
N GLU A 180 -0.39 -1.16 22.81
CA GLU A 180 -0.31 -0.16 23.87
C GLU A 180 -0.61 1.23 23.29
N LEU A 181 -1.40 2.00 24.02
CA LEU A 181 -1.59 3.42 23.75
C LEU A 181 -0.41 4.18 24.39
N PRO A 182 0.47 4.82 23.60
CA PRO A 182 1.57 5.58 24.17
C PRO A 182 1.06 6.83 24.91
N GLU A 183 1.78 7.25 25.94
CA GLU A 183 1.47 8.47 26.68
C GLU A 183 1.54 9.71 25.77
N GLY A 184 0.63 10.68 26.01
CA GLY A 184 0.57 11.93 25.23
C GLY A 184 -0.12 11.83 23.86
N PHE A 185 -0.61 10.66 23.46
CA PHE A 185 -1.39 10.50 22.22
C PHE A 185 -2.86 10.86 22.44
N LEU A 186 -3.46 11.52 21.46
CA LEU A 186 -4.91 11.72 21.42
C LEU A 186 -5.60 10.40 21.09
N GLN A 187 -6.41 9.90 22.02
CA GLN A 187 -7.28 8.75 21.78
C GLN A 187 -8.49 9.19 20.94
N LEU A 188 -8.65 8.54 19.79
CA LEU A 188 -9.85 8.67 18.96
C LEU A 188 -10.88 7.58 19.33
N PRO A 189 -12.16 7.74 18.98
CA PRO A 189 -13.15 6.68 19.15
C PRO A 189 -12.68 5.36 18.55
N SER A 190 -12.85 4.28 19.30
CA SER A 190 -12.59 2.91 18.84
C SER A 190 -13.57 2.51 17.74
N TYR A 191 -13.28 1.39 17.06
CA TYR A 191 -14.19 0.84 16.06
C TYR A 191 -15.55 0.49 16.68
N GLU A 192 -15.55 -0.10 17.86
CA GLU A 192 -16.73 -0.52 18.60
C GLU A 192 -17.63 0.65 19.01
N GLU A 193 -17.08 1.85 19.19
CA GLU A 193 -17.84 3.07 19.52
C GLU A 193 -18.48 3.76 18.30
N VAL A 194 -18.10 3.38 17.07
CA VAL A 194 -18.54 4.06 15.85
C VAL A 194 -19.33 3.16 14.90
N ILE A 195 -19.64 1.92 15.30
CA ILE A 195 -20.46 0.96 14.53
C ILE A 195 -21.93 0.95 14.93
#